data_AF-A0A381RYV6-F1
#
_entry.id   AF-A0A381RYV6-F1
#
_cell.length_a   1.000
_cell.length_b   1.000
_cell.length_c   1.000
_cell.angle_alpha   90.00
_cell.angle_beta   90.00
_cell.angle_gamma   90.00
#
_symmetry.space_group_name_H-M   'P 1'
#
loop_
_entity.id
_entity.type
_entity.pdbx_description
1 polymer ?
#
loop_
_entity_poly.entity_id
_entity_poly.type
_entity_poly.pdbx_seq_one_letter_code
_entity_poly.pdbx_strand_id
1 'polypeptide(L)'
;VESLSKHLFQLDDGARARLNLAMQLILGSSSPYRRAQLETLSYVFETDVPNVDEAPQQEEIPFDLVTRLAREKAQVIAQRHPHAVVIGADQVAAVGAATLGKPLTVKRAIEQLTTLSGQC
;
A
#
# COMPACT_ATOMS: atom_id res chain seq x y z
N VAL A 1 -21.05 -2.04 -17.13
CA VAL A 1 -20.03 -2.02 -16.03
C VAL A 1 -20.69 -2.06 -14.65
N GLU A 2 -21.67 -1.18 -14.37
CA GLU A 2 -22.43 -1.21 -13.08
C GLU A 2 -23.20 -2.52 -12.80
N SER A 3 -23.70 -3.19 -13.85
CA SER A 3 -24.46 -4.46 -13.73
C SER A 3 -23.59 -5.64 -13.25
N LEU A 4 -22.31 -5.68 -13.65
CA LEU A 4 -21.35 -6.69 -13.20
C LEU A 4 -20.95 -6.48 -11.74
N SER A 5 -20.83 -5.22 -11.31
CA SER A 5 -20.45 -4.88 -9.93
C SER A 5 -21.48 -5.35 -8.91
N LYS A 6 -22.79 -5.25 -9.21
CA LYS A 6 -23.85 -5.71 -8.30
C LYS A 6 -23.94 -7.23 -8.20
N HIS A 7 -23.64 -7.97 -9.27
CA HIS A 7 -23.63 -9.43 -9.24
C HIS A 7 -22.42 -10.00 -8.50
N LEU A 8 -21.25 -9.34 -8.56
CA LEU A 8 -20.05 -9.78 -7.84
C LEU A 8 -20.23 -9.82 -6.31
N PHE A 9 -21.08 -8.95 -5.74
CA PHE A 9 -21.39 -8.92 -4.31
C PHE A 9 -22.40 -9.98 -3.86
N GLN A 10 -23.07 -10.68 -4.79
CA GLN A 10 -24.01 -11.75 -4.50
C GLN A 10 -23.43 -13.16 -4.69
N LEU A 11 -22.15 -13.26 -5.07
CA LEU A 11 -21.48 -14.54 -5.26
C LEU A 11 -21.17 -15.19 -3.91
N ASP A 12 -21.48 -16.48 -3.78
CA ASP A 12 -21.03 -17.28 -2.65
C ASP A 12 -19.48 -17.36 -2.61
N ASP A 13 -18.94 -17.73 -1.45
CA ASP A 13 -17.48 -17.80 -1.23
C ASP A 13 -16.78 -18.72 -2.25
N GLY A 14 -17.47 -19.74 -2.76
CA GLY A 14 -16.97 -20.65 -3.78
C GLY A 14 -16.90 -20.05 -5.19
N ALA A 15 -17.84 -19.17 -5.55
CA ALA A 15 -17.85 -18.45 -6.82
C ALA A 15 -16.87 -17.25 -6.81
N ARG A 16 -16.66 -16.63 -5.65
CA ARG A 16 -15.62 -15.60 -5.44
C ARG A 16 -14.21 -16.18 -5.54
N ALA A 17 -13.99 -17.37 -4.98
CA ALA A 17 -12.75 -18.12 -5.19
C ALA A 17 -12.51 -18.43 -6.68
N ARG A 18 -13.57 -18.78 -7.43
CA ARG A 18 -13.48 -19.07 -8.88
C ARG A 18 -13.21 -17.85 -9.77
N LEU A 19 -13.62 -16.64 -9.39
CA LEU A 19 -13.21 -15.44 -10.12
C LEU A 19 -11.71 -15.11 -9.96
N ASN A 20 -11.06 -15.62 -8.91
CA ASN A 20 -9.63 -15.46 -8.63
C ASN A 20 -8.75 -16.58 -9.23
N LEU A 21 -9.30 -17.51 -10.02
CA LEU A 21 -8.60 -18.77 -10.33
C LEU A 21 -7.51 -18.69 -11.41
N ALA A 22 -7.31 -17.54 -12.08
CA ALA A 22 -6.35 -17.45 -13.18
C ALA A 22 -4.94 -16.96 -12.75
N MET A 23 -4.83 -16.21 -11.64
CA MET A 23 -3.55 -15.64 -11.21
C MET A 23 -3.59 -15.36 -9.70
N GLN A 24 -2.60 -15.86 -8.98
CA GLN A 24 -2.46 -15.62 -7.54
C GLN A 24 -2.28 -14.12 -7.28
N LEU A 25 -2.97 -13.57 -6.27
CA LEU A 25 -2.80 -12.18 -5.84
C LEU A 25 -1.95 -12.13 -4.57
N ILE A 26 -0.93 -11.26 -4.57
CA ILE A 26 -0.02 -11.10 -3.44
C ILE A 26 0.05 -9.64 -3.02
N LEU A 27 -0.19 -9.38 -1.74
CA LEU A 27 0.07 -8.10 -1.10
C LEU A 27 1.51 -8.05 -0.61
N GLY A 28 2.34 -7.24 -1.26
CA GLY A 28 3.75 -7.01 -0.94
C GLY A 28 3.95 -6.05 0.23
N SER A 29 3.38 -6.35 1.40
CA SER A 29 3.41 -5.44 2.56
C SER A 29 3.28 -6.19 3.89
N SER A 30 4.04 -5.75 4.90
CA SER A 30 3.90 -6.16 6.30
C SER A 30 2.84 -5.38 7.08
N SER A 31 2.27 -4.32 6.50
CA SER A 31 1.31 -3.45 7.19
C SER A 31 -0.02 -4.17 7.47
N PRO A 32 -0.45 -4.28 8.74
CA PRO A 32 -1.75 -4.85 9.07
C PRO A 32 -2.91 -4.01 8.52
N TYR A 33 -2.72 -2.68 8.39
CA TYR A 33 -3.73 -1.78 7.85
C TYR A 33 -3.96 -1.99 6.36
N ARG A 34 -2.89 -2.19 5.57
CA ARG A 34 -3.03 -2.47 4.13
C ARG A 34 -3.68 -3.83 3.88
N ARG A 35 -3.36 -4.82 4.71
CA ARG A 35 -4.05 -6.12 4.69
C ARG A 35 -5.55 -5.94 4.93
N ALA A 36 -5.92 -5.26 6.02
CA ALA A 36 -7.32 -5.00 6.35
C ALA A 36 -8.05 -4.24 5.24
N GLN A 37 -7.41 -3.25 4.61
CA GLN A 37 -7.97 -2.53 3.46
C GLN A 37 -8.25 -3.47 2.28
N LEU A 38 -7.31 -4.34 1.91
CA LEU A 38 -7.50 -5.27 0.79
C LEU A 38 -8.55 -6.35 1.12
N GLU A 39 -8.65 -6.80 2.37
CA GLU A 39 -9.71 -7.69 2.85
C GLU A 39 -11.10 -7.09 2.65
N THR A 40 -11.28 -5.76 2.81
CA THR A 40 -12.59 -5.11 2.56
C THR A 40 -13.08 -5.27 1.12
N LEU A 41 -12.17 -5.46 0.18
CA LEU A 41 -12.49 -5.68 -1.24
C LEU A 41 -12.85 -7.14 -1.55
N SER A 42 -12.82 -8.02 -0.54
CA SER A 42 -13.15 -9.45 -0.66
C SER A 42 -12.31 -10.22 -1.69
N TYR A 43 -11.07 -9.80 -1.93
CA TYR A 43 -10.13 -10.58 -2.72
C TYR A 43 -9.55 -11.73 -1.90
N VAL A 44 -9.25 -12.85 -2.57
CA VAL A 44 -8.40 -13.90 -2.02
C VAL A 44 -6.96 -13.53 -2.38
N PHE A 45 -6.11 -13.36 -1.37
CA PHE A 45 -4.71 -12.98 -1.58
C PHE A 45 -3.81 -13.54 -0.47
N GLU A 46 -2.52 -13.62 -0.77
CA GLU A 46 -1.47 -13.91 0.21
C GLU A 46 -0.66 -12.66 0.52
N THR A 47 0.09 -12.67 1.63
CA THR A 47 1.02 -11.57 1.95
C THR A 47 2.45 -12.04 1.89
N ASP A 48 3.30 -11.25 1.25
CA ASP A 48 4.75 -11.40 1.29
C ASP A 48 5.40 -10.06 1.67
N VAL A 49 6.43 -10.10 2.51
CA VAL A 49 7.07 -8.90 3.04
C VAL A 49 8.28 -8.57 2.19
N PRO A 50 8.34 -7.39 1.54
CA PRO A 50 9.49 -6.98 0.76
C PRO A 50 10.64 -6.55 1.68
N ASN A 51 11.87 -6.86 1.26
CA ASN A 51 13.08 -6.31 1.88
C ASN A 51 13.66 -5.25 0.95
N VAL A 52 13.35 -3.98 1.21
CA VAL A 52 13.72 -2.83 0.39
C VAL A 52 14.28 -1.75 1.31
N ASP A 53 15.29 -1.01 0.82
CA ASP A 53 15.77 0.18 1.51
C ASP A 53 14.79 1.34 1.31
N GLU A 54 14.16 1.77 2.41
CA GLU A 54 13.14 2.81 2.40
C GLU A 54 13.71 4.23 2.57
N ALA A 55 15.05 4.37 2.63
CA ALA A 55 15.68 5.67 2.72
C ALA A 55 15.35 6.55 1.49
N PRO A 56 15.03 7.84 1.70
CA PRO A 56 14.90 8.78 0.60
C PRO A 56 16.23 8.98 -0.14
N GLN A 57 16.16 9.10 -1.45
CA GLN A 57 17.30 9.50 -2.27
C GLN A 57 17.55 11.01 -2.14
N GLN A 58 18.74 11.46 -2.56
CA GLN A 58 19.07 12.89 -2.54
C GLN A 58 18.07 13.66 -3.41
N GLU A 59 17.51 14.73 -2.84
CA GLU A 59 16.54 15.63 -3.51
C GLU A 59 15.24 14.94 -3.95
N GLU A 60 14.97 13.73 -3.44
CA GLU A 60 13.75 13.00 -3.74
C GLU A 60 12.55 13.62 -3.04
N ILE A 61 11.58 14.10 -3.83
CA ILE A 61 10.35 14.68 -3.30
C ILE A 61 9.41 13.59 -2.77
N PRO A 62 8.48 13.90 -1.85
CA PRO A 62 7.61 12.91 -1.22
C PRO A 62 6.85 12.00 -2.20
N PHE A 63 6.38 12.56 -3.31
CA PHE A 63 5.63 11.81 -4.33
C PHE A 63 6.50 10.80 -5.08
N ASP A 64 7.73 11.20 -5.43
CA ASP A 64 8.67 10.35 -6.14
C ASP A 64 9.15 9.20 -5.24
N LEU A 65 9.41 9.53 -3.96
CA LEU A 65 9.74 8.55 -2.93
C LEU A 65 8.69 7.43 -2.82
N VAL A 66 7.42 7.79 -2.61
CA VAL A 66 6.38 6.75 -2.44
C VAL A 66 6.13 5.97 -3.71
N THR A 67 6.25 6.61 -4.88
CA THR A 67 6.08 5.96 -6.18
C THR A 67 7.20 4.95 -6.43
N ARG A 68 8.45 5.34 -6.15
CA ARG A 68 9.63 4.47 -6.25
C ARG A 68 9.51 3.31 -5.28
N LEU A 69 9.27 3.57 -3.99
CA LEU A 69 9.17 2.53 -2.96
C LEU A 69 8.02 1.56 -3.22
N ALA A 70 6.84 2.04 -3.63
CA ALA A 70 5.72 1.15 -3.99
C ALA A 70 6.10 0.19 -5.13
N ARG A 71 6.81 0.70 -6.14
CA ARG A 71 7.28 -0.08 -7.29
C ARG A 71 8.36 -1.09 -6.88
N GLU A 72 9.39 -0.66 -6.16
CA GLU A 72 10.48 -1.53 -5.70
C GLU A 72 9.95 -2.67 -4.83
N LYS A 73 9.05 -2.36 -3.88
CA LYS A 73 8.36 -3.35 -3.06
C LYS A 73 7.64 -4.39 -3.93
N ALA A 74 6.87 -3.96 -4.92
CA ALA A 74 6.19 -4.90 -5.83
C ALA A 74 7.19 -5.75 -6.65
N GLN A 75 8.25 -5.14 -7.17
CA GLN A 75 9.23 -5.82 -8.02
C GLN A 75 10.00 -6.92 -7.27
N VAL A 76 10.42 -6.65 -6.03
CA VAL A 76 11.12 -7.65 -5.19
C VAL A 76 10.22 -8.86 -4.89
N ILE A 77 8.93 -8.65 -4.66
CA ILE A 77 7.98 -9.76 -4.50
C ILE A 77 7.74 -10.48 -5.83
N ALA A 78 7.58 -9.75 -6.94
CA ALA A 78 7.30 -10.35 -8.25
C ALA A 78 8.43 -11.30 -8.70
N GLN A 79 9.68 -11.04 -8.33
CA GLN A 79 10.80 -11.95 -8.58
C GLN A 79 10.64 -13.30 -7.86
N ARG A 80 9.99 -13.32 -6.69
CA ARG A 80 9.71 -14.54 -5.91
C ARG A 80 8.44 -15.25 -6.38
N HIS A 81 7.54 -14.53 -7.04
CA HIS A 81 6.23 -15.02 -7.48
C HIS A 81 5.98 -14.64 -8.95
N PRO A 82 6.70 -15.24 -9.92
CA PRO A 82 6.72 -14.81 -11.33
C PRO A 82 5.39 -14.98 -12.08
N HIS A 83 4.43 -15.69 -11.49
CA HIS A 83 3.10 -15.94 -12.06
C HIS A 83 1.98 -15.27 -11.25
N ALA A 84 2.32 -14.41 -10.29
CA ALA A 84 1.35 -13.71 -9.44
C ALA A 84 1.18 -12.25 -9.86
N VAL A 85 0.00 -11.71 -9.59
CA VAL A 85 -0.22 -10.26 -9.53
C VAL A 85 0.25 -9.77 -8.16
N VAL A 86 1.13 -8.76 -8.14
CA VAL A 86 1.67 -8.20 -6.90
C VAL A 86 1.17 -6.77 -6.70
N ILE A 87 0.64 -6.49 -5.52
CA ILE A 87 0.31 -5.15 -5.04
C ILE A 87 1.43 -4.66 -4.13
N GLY A 88 2.20 -3.68 -4.60
CA GLY A 88 3.10 -2.87 -3.77
C GLY A 88 2.45 -1.53 -3.43
N ALA A 89 2.74 -1.01 -2.24
CA ALA A 89 2.23 0.28 -1.79
C ALA A 89 3.19 0.93 -0.81
N ASP A 90 3.28 2.25 -0.88
CA ASP A 90 4.03 3.07 0.06
C ASP A 90 3.27 4.34 0.43
N GLN A 91 3.64 4.98 1.54
CA GLN A 91 3.02 6.23 1.99
C GLN A 91 3.99 7.03 2.86
N VAL A 92 3.93 8.35 2.73
CA VAL A 92 4.58 9.29 3.64
C VAL A 92 3.59 10.40 4.00
N ALA A 93 3.73 10.93 5.21
CA ALA A 93 3.10 12.20 5.55
C ALA A 93 3.97 13.32 4.97
N ALA A 94 3.36 14.37 4.42
CA ALA A 94 4.09 15.49 3.84
C ALA A 94 3.35 16.81 4.06
N VAL A 95 4.11 17.91 4.08
CA VAL A 95 3.60 19.28 4.07
C VAL A 95 4.43 20.07 3.06
N GLY A 96 3.77 20.56 2.00
CA GLY A 96 4.47 21.10 0.82
C GLY A 96 5.45 20.06 0.23
N ALA A 97 6.72 20.43 0.11
CA ALA A 97 7.78 19.56 -0.40
C ALA A 97 8.51 18.73 0.68
N ALA A 98 8.12 18.85 1.96
CA ALA A 98 8.81 18.21 3.06
C ALA A 98 8.08 16.95 3.55
N THR A 99 8.81 15.85 3.74
CA THR A 99 8.30 14.65 4.41
C THR A 99 8.26 14.81 5.93
N LEU A 100 7.20 14.32 6.56
CA LEU A 100 7.02 14.28 8.01
C LEU A 100 7.28 12.86 8.51
N GLY A 101 8.38 12.69 9.24
CA GLY A 101 8.68 11.46 9.97
C GLY A 101 7.89 11.34 11.27
N LYS A 102 7.99 10.18 11.93
CA LYS A 102 7.46 10.00 13.28
C LYS A 102 8.04 11.06 14.22
N PRO A 103 7.24 11.70 15.08
CA PRO A 103 7.73 12.79 15.93
C PRO A 103 8.70 12.31 17.01
N LEU A 104 8.60 11.05 17.45
CA LEU A 104 9.41 10.41 18.51
C LEU A 104 9.31 11.03 19.91
N THR A 105 8.94 12.31 20.04
CA THR A 105 8.77 13.01 21.31
C THR A 105 7.51 13.87 21.31
N VAL A 106 6.95 14.14 22.50
CA VAL A 106 5.79 15.03 22.66
C VAL A 106 6.07 16.43 22.12
N LYS A 107 7.26 16.97 22.40
CA LYS A 107 7.68 18.29 21.91
C LYS A 107 7.66 18.35 20.37
N ARG A 108 8.27 17.39 19.70
CA ARG A 108 8.27 17.32 18.23
C ARG A 108 6.87 17.07 17.66
N ALA A 109 6.02 16.31 18.36
CA ALA A 109 4.64 16.11 17.96
C ALA A 109 3.86 17.43 17.99
N ILE A 110 4.02 18.24 19.06
CA ILE A 110 3.43 19.58 19.15
C ILE A 110 3.96 20.46 18.01
N GLU A 111 5.27 20.49 17.77
CA GLU A 111 5.88 21.26 16.68
C GLU A 111 5.31 20.87 15.30
N GLN A 112 5.23 19.55 15.01
CA GLN A 112 4.63 19.06 13.76
C GLN A 112 3.16 19.46 13.64
N LEU A 113 2.35 19.26 14.68
CA LEU A 113 0.91 19.59 14.66
C LEU A 113 0.66 21.10 14.54
N THR A 114 1.44 21.93 15.24
CA THR A 114 1.35 23.38 15.14
C THR A 114 1.73 23.86 13.73
N THR A 115 2.76 23.26 13.12
CA THR A 115 3.15 23.57 11.73
C THR A 115 2.03 23.22 10.75
N LEU A 116 1.36 22.08 10.95
CA LEU A 116 0.25 21.63 10.12
C LEU A 116 -1.05 22.43 10.33
N SER A 117 -1.19 23.14 11.45
CA SER A 117 -2.40 23.85 11.80
C SER A 117 -2.75 24.92 10.76
N GLY A 118 -3.92 24.78 10.12
CA GLY A 118 -4.40 25.71 9.09
C GLY A 118 -3.74 25.54 7.72
N GLN A 119 -2.91 24.51 7.53
CA GLN A 119 -2.36 24.13 6.23
C GLN A 119 -3.17 22.94 5.69
N CYS A 120 -3.70 23.06 4.47
CA CYS A 120 -4.41 22.00 3.74
C CYS A 120 -3.64 21.60 2.48
#